data_AF-A0A399NSL0-F1
#
_entry.id   AF-A0A399NSL0-F1
#
_cell.length_a   1.000
_cell.length_b   1.000
_cell.length_c   1.000
_cell.angle_alpha   90.00
_cell.angle_beta   90.00
_cell.angle_gamma   90.00
#
_symmetry.space_group_name_H-M   'P 1'
#
loop_
_entity.id
_entity.type
_entity.pdbx_description
1 polymer ?
#
loop_
_entity_poly.entity_id
_entity_poly.type
_entity_poly.pdbx_seq_one_letter_code
_entity_poly.pdbx_strand_id
1 'polypeptide(L)'
;MTDAPAPSPALADRVARLLDTQGIVDGHDDLAWALRERAVREGGPSASVGDDVIARLAVDDAVPGLHTDLPRLARGRVAAQFWSVWVPDLPGIDPVRSTIEQIDVVHRLVAAHPDRLALAVTADDVERVVASGRIASLLGMEGGHSIGGSLGTLRTMRALGVRYMTLTHNANVAWADSATDAPVHHGLSPAGERVVAEMERIGMLVDLSHVSADVMRHALRIARRPVLFSHSGARAECDVPRNVPDDVLAALPANGGVCMATFVPQFVSPAVAAWHDETLALAVAEGVDPRDHEGVQAVAARRPGER
;
A
#
# COMPACT_ATOMS: atom_id res chain seq x y z
N MET A 1 6.14 -21.21 -11.71
CA MET A 1 6.88 -20.02 -12.20
C MET A 1 7.77 -20.40 -13.38
N THR A 2 7.40 -20.05 -14.61
CA THR A 2 8.25 -20.31 -15.79
C THR A 2 9.55 -19.51 -15.67
N ASP A 3 10.71 -20.17 -15.81
CA ASP A 3 12.03 -19.53 -15.93
C ASP A 3 12.00 -18.54 -17.11
N ALA A 4 11.68 -17.28 -16.81
CA ALA A 4 11.92 -16.22 -17.76
C ALA A 4 13.44 -16.23 -18.04
N PRO A 5 13.87 -16.32 -19.31
CA PRO A 5 15.29 -16.37 -19.61
C PRO A 5 15.97 -15.13 -19.02
N ALA A 6 17.13 -15.36 -18.39
CA ALA A 6 17.92 -14.27 -17.82
C ALA A 6 18.12 -13.17 -18.88
N PRO A 7 18.01 -11.88 -18.51
CA PRO A 7 18.19 -10.80 -19.46
C PRO A 7 19.59 -10.90 -20.08
N SER A 8 19.72 -10.56 -21.36
CA SER A 8 21.03 -10.47 -22.00
C SER A 8 21.97 -9.54 -21.20
N PRO A 9 23.30 -9.77 -21.18
CA PRO A 9 24.23 -8.91 -20.46
C PRO A 9 24.08 -7.42 -20.82
N ALA A 10 23.88 -7.10 -22.10
CA ALA A 10 23.66 -5.73 -22.55
C ALA A 10 22.37 -5.10 -21.99
N LEU A 11 21.29 -5.88 -21.84
CA LEU A 11 20.06 -5.42 -21.21
C LEU A 11 20.26 -5.23 -19.69
N ALA A 12 20.91 -6.19 -19.02
CA ALA A 12 21.21 -6.09 -17.60
C ALA A 12 22.05 -4.84 -17.28
N ASP A 13 23.10 -4.58 -18.08
CA ASP A 13 23.94 -3.39 -17.93
C ASP A 13 23.17 -2.10 -18.17
N ARG A 14 22.25 -2.09 -19.15
CA ARG A 14 21.38 -0.93 -19.41
C ARG A 14 20.43 -0.67 -18.24
N VAL A 15 19.82 -1.72 -17.69
CA VAL A 15 18.94 -1.61 -16.52
C VAL A 15 19.72 -1.08 -15.32
N ALA A 16 20.91 -1.64 -15.05
CA ALA A 16 21.77 -1.18 -13.96
C ALA A 16 22.08 0.32 -14.08
N ARG A 17 22.54 0.79 -15.25
CA ARG A 17 22.82 2.23 -15.46
C ARG A 17 21.60 3.14 -15.28
N LEU A 18 20.43 2.69 -15.72
CA LEU A 18 19.19 3.45 -15.52
C LEU A 18 18.82 3.54 -14.04
N LEU A 19 18.91 2.42 -13.32
CA LEU A 19 18.61 2.37 -11.89
C LEU A 19 19.63 3.15 -11.05
N ASP A 20 20.91 3.14 -11.41
CA ASP A 20 21.94 3.90 -10.71
C ASP A 20 21.78 5.43 -10.89
N THR A 21 21.01 5.88 -11.89
CA THR A 21 20.79 7.32 -12.16
C THR A 21 19.40 7.81 -11.77
N GLN A 22 18.36 6.98 -11.88
CA GLN A 22 16.97 7.35 -11.58
C GLN A 22 16.47 6.77 -10.25
N GLY A 23 16.97 5.58 -9.90
CA GLY A 23 16.40 4.77 -8.82
C GLY A 23 14.95 4.36 -9.07
N ILE A 24 14.41 3.54 -8.16
CA ILE A 24 12.98 3.22 -8.11
C ILE A 24 12.30 4.06 -7.04
N VAL A 25 11.15 4.63 -7.38
CA VAL A 25 10.18 5.16 -6.43
C VAL A 25 9.05 4.15 -6.34
N ASP A 26 8.98 3.43 -5.23
CA ASP A 26 7.94 2.45 -4.96
C ASP A 26 6.77 3.10 -4.19
N GLY A 27 5.55 2.81 -4.63
CA GLY A 27 4.33 3.48 -4.18
C GLY A 27 3.70 2.87 -2.94
N HIS A 28 4.09 1.65 -2.57
CA HIS A 28 3.40 0.91 -1.53
C HIS A 28 4.20 -0.31 -1.03
N ASP A 29 4.64 -0.28 0.23
CA ASP A 29 5.27 -1.41 0.91
C ASP A 29 4.73 -1.55 2.35
N ASP A 30 4.26 -2.75 2.68
CA ASP A 30 3.64 -3.12 3.96
C ASP A 30 4.62 -3.57 5.06
N LEU A 31 5.92 -3.31 4.91
CA LEU A 31 6.94 -3.69 5.89
C LEU A 31 6.57 -3.27 7.32
N ALA A 32 5.98 -2.09 7.51
CA ALA A 32 5.57 -1.60 8.82
C ALA A 32 4.54 -2.52 9.48
N TRP A 33 3.57 -3.04 8.73
CA TRP A 33 2.61 -4.01 9.24
C TRP A 33 3.26 -5.38 9.46
N ALA A 34 4.07 -5.85 8.51
CA ALA A 34 4.73 -7.15 8.61
C ALA A 34 5.65 -7.25 9.84
N LEU A 35 6.35 -6.17 10.19
CA LEU A 35 7.16 -6.07 11.40
C LEU A 35 6.29 -6.09 12.67
N ARG A 36 5.12 -5.45 12.65
CA ARG A 36 4.16 -5.51 13.77
C ARG A 36 3.66 -6.93 14.00
N GLU A 37 3.20 -7.62 12.96
CA GLU A 37 2.75 -9.01 13.09
C GLU A 37 3.85 -9.92 13.62
N ARG A 38 5.07 -9.75 13.10
CA ARG A 38 6.21 -10.53 13.55
C ARG A 38 6.50 -10.30 15.04
N ALA A 39 6.47 -9.06 15.50
CA ALA A 39 6.66 -8.74 16.90
C ALA A 39 5.61 -9.43 17.79
N VAL A 40 4.34 -9.44 17.36
CA VAL A 40 3.27 -10.17 18.06
C VAL A 40 3.51 -11.68 18.07
N ARG A 41 3.85 -12.30 16.93
CA ARG A 41 4.13 -13.75 16.84
C ARG A 41 5.31 -14.19 17.72
N GLU A 42 6.30 -13.33 17.88
CA GLU A 42 7.47 -13.55 18.74
C GLU A 42 7.21 -13.17 20.22
N GLY A 43 5.95 -13.12 20.65
CA GLY A 43 5.55 -12.95 22.05
C GLY A 43 5.45 -11.51 22.54
N GLY A 44 5.47 -10.53 21.62
CA GLY A 44 5.19 -9.13 21.95
C GLY A 44 3.69 -8.90 22.26
N PRO A 45 3.34 -7.81 22.97
CA PRO A 45 1.96 -7.51 23.30
C PRO A 45 1.12 -7.25 22.03
N SER A 46 -0.05 -7.86 21.95
CA SER A 46 -0.94 -7.81 20.76
C SER A 46 -1.59 -6.44 20.51
N ALA A 47 -1.64 -5.54 21.50
CA ALA A 47 -2.61 -4.43 21.51
C ALA A 47 -2.03 -3.01 21.52
N SER A 48 -0.72 -2.84 21.68
CA SER A 48 -0.10 -1.52 21.79
C SER A 48 1.41 -1.68 21.70
N VAL A 49 2.01 -1.43 20.55
CA VAL A 49 3.44 -1.68 20.37
C VAL A 49 4.13 -0.45 19.82
N GLY A 50 4.48 0.44 20.76
CA GLY A 50 5.49 1.46 20.54
C GLY A 50 6.87 0.85 20.62
N ASP A 51 7.18 0.06 21.66
CA ASP A 51 8.57 -0.26 22.00
C ASP A 51 9.09 -1.65 21.56
N ASP A 52 8.26 -2.70 21.55
CA ASP A 52 8.72 -4.06 21.21
C ASP A 52 8.93 -4.30 19.71
N VAL A 53 8.21 -3.57 18.85
CA VAL A 53 8.49 -3.56 17.39
C VAL A 53 9.86 -2.94 17.15
N ILE A 54 10.21 -1.86 17.87
CA ILE A 54 11.49 -1.14 17.72
C ILE A 54 12.68 -2.05 17.96
N ALA A 55 12.67 -2.79 19.08
CA ALA A 55 13.76 -3.67 19.46
C ALA A 55 14.02 -4.79 18.43
N ARG A 56 13.08 -4.99 17.50
CA ARG A 56 13.07 -6.02 16.47
C ARG A 56 13.04 -5.45 15.04
N LEU A 57 13.29 -4.15 14.86
CA LEU A 57 13.50 -3.48 13.55
C LEU A 57 14.85 -3.87 12.92
N ALA A 58 15.24 -5.14 13.03
CA ALA A 58 16.44 -5.71 12.44
C ALA A 58 16.21 -5.91 10.94
N VAL A 59 16.31 -4.82 10.19
CA VAL A 59 16.22 -4.79 8.72
C VAL A 59 17.58 -4.55 8.06
N ASP A 60 18.66 -4.47 8.85
CA ASP A 60 20.04 -4.33 8.39
C ASP A 60 20.52 -5.55 7.61
N ASP A 61 20.01 -6.72 7.99
CA ASP A 61 20.31 -8.02 7.38
C ASP A 61 19.11 -8.56 6.61
N ALA A 62 19.33 -9.64 5.87
CA ALA A 62 18.26 -10.34 5.18
C ALA A 62 17.21 -10.82 6.20
N VAL A 63 15.95 -10.41 6.02
CA VAL A 63 14.85 -10.77 6.92
C VAL A 63 14.05 -11.94 6.31
N PRO A 64 14.20 -13.19 6.81
CA PRO A 64 13.52 -14.34 6.24
C PRO A 64 11.99 -14.20 6.34
N GLY A 65 11.29 -14.57 5.27
CA GLY A 65 9.83 -14.53 5.21
C GLY A 65 9.23 -13.17 4.87
N LEU A 66 10.01 -12.09 4.83
CA LEU A 66 9.58 -10.79 4.33
C LEU A 66 10.13 -10.56 2.91
N HIS A 67 9.53 -9.64 2.15
CA HIS A 67 10.04 -9.20 0.84
C HIS A 67 11.06 -8.06 0.92
N THR A 68 11.06 -7.33 2.04
CA THR A 68 11.76 -6.07 2.18
C THR A 68 12.73 -6.09 3.35
N ASP A 69 13.96 -5.64 3.08
CA ASP A 69 15.01 -5.29 4.04
C ASP A 69 16.00 -4.32 3.38
N LEU A 70 16.86 -3.68 4.18
CA LEU A 70 17.78 -2.66 3.68
C LEU A 70 18.78 -3.20 2.64
N PRO A 71 19.33 -4.42 2.76
CA PRO A 71 20.14 -5.02 1.70
C PRO A 71 19.38 -5.19 0.39
N ARG A 72 18.13 -5.67 0.43
CA ARG A 72 17.31 -5.87 -0.78
C ARG A 72 16.90 -4.55 -1.41
N LEU A 73 16.52 -3.53 -0.63
CA LEU A 73 16.23 -2.19 -1.14
C LEU A 73 17.44 -1.59 -1.86
N ALA A 74 18.62 -1.70 -1.24
CA ALA A 74 19.87 -1.24 -1.85
C ALA A 74 20.20 -2.02 -3.13
N ARG A 75 20.02 -3.34 -3.13
CA ARG A 75 20.20 -4.18 -4.33
C ARG A 75 19.14 -3.89 -5.40
N GLY A 76 17.94 -3.48 -5.02
CA GLY A 76 16.87 -3.07 -5.93
C GLY A 76 17.04 -1.65 -6.47
N ARG A 77 17.98 -0.87 -5.92
CA ARG A 77 18.19 0.57 -6.22
C ARG A 77 16.92 1.37 -5.95
N VAL A 78 16.22 1.03 -4.88
CA VAL A 78 15.08 1.80 -4.39
C VAL A 78 15.61 3.12 -3.85
N ALA A 79 15.15 4.21 -4.46
CA ALA A 79 15.53 5.58 -4.10
C ALA A 79 14.48 6.20 -3.17
N ALA A 80 13.20 5.86 -3.33
CA ALA A 80 12.15 6.29 -2.44
C ALA A 80 11.12 5.17 -2.23
N GLN A 81 10.55 5.12 -1.03
CA GLN A 81 9.55 4.15 -0.63
C GLN A 81 8.41 4.87 0.09
N PHE A 82 7.19 4.67 -0.38
CA PHE A 82 6.01 4.92 0.44
C PHE A 82 5.77 3.69 1.33
N TRP A 83 5.95 3.88 2.63
CA TRP A 83 5.62 2.89 3.65
C TRP A 83 4.13 2.97 3.95
N SER A 84 3.42 1.86 3.75
CA SER A 84 2.02 1.75 4.10
C SER A 84 1.86 1.82 5.63
N VAL A 85 0.98 2.70 6.09
CA VAL A 85 0.52 2.74 7.49
C VAL A 85 -0.87 2.11 7.62
N TRP A 86 -1.04 0.99 6.91
CA TRP A 86 -2.25 0.17 6.91
C TRP A 86 -2.62 -0.36 8.28
N VAL A 87 -3.93 -0.47 8.51
CA VAL A 87 -4.50 -1.16 9.65
C VAL A 87 -5.73 -1.99 9.24
N PRO A 88 -5.93 -3.17 9.84
CA PRO A 88 -7.10 -4.00 9.56
C PRO A 88 -8.40 -3.34 10.05
N ASP A 89 -9.46 -3.53 9.27
CA ASP A 89 -10.83 -3.16 9.63
C ASP A 89 -11.55 -4.37 10.26
N LEU A 90 -11.17 -4.68 11.50
CA LEU A 90 -11.70 -5.81 12.26
C LEU A 90 -12.36 -5.34 13.57
N PRO A 91 -13.38 -6.07 14.08
CA PRO A 91 -14.02 -5.73 15.34
C PRO A 91 -13.02 -5.62 16.50
N GLY A 92 -13.15 -4.56 17.30
CA GLY A 92 -12.28 -4.30 18.46
C GLY A 92 -10.97 -3.56 18.15
N ILE A 93 -10.69 -3.29 16.88
CA ILE A 93 -9.57 -2.46 16.45
C ILE A 93 -10.06 -1.02 16.29
N ASP A 94 -9.38 -0.07 16.93
CA ASP A 94 -9.57 1.36 16.69
C ASP A 94 -8.68 1.78 15.52
N PRO A 95 -9.23 2.04 14.32
CA PRO A 95 -8.43 2.31 13.15
C PRO A 95 -7.66 3.64 13.26
N VAL A 96 -8.19 4.63 13.98
CA VAL A 96 -7.51 5.93 14.13
C VAL A 96 -6.28 5.77 15.01
N ARG A 97 -6.44 5.17 16.20
CA ARG A 97 -5.33 4.92 17.12
C ARG A 97 -4.28 4.03 16.47
N SER A 98 -4.70 2.92 15.87
CA SER A 98 -3.76 1.98 15.24
C SER A 98 -3.01 2.61 14.07
N THR A 99 -3.63 3.50 13.30
CA THR A 99 -2.92 4.22 12.22
C THR A 99 -1.86 5.16 12.78
N ILE A 100 -2.14 5.85 13.89
CA ILE A 100 -1.14 6.70 14.58
C ILE A 100 0.05 5.85 15.05
N GLU A 101 -0.21 4.66 15.60
CA GLU A 101 0.85 3.72 15.98
C GLU A 101 1.67 3.25 14.76
N GLN A 102 1.04 2.98 13.61
CA GLN A 102 1.76 2.60 12.39
C GLN A 102 2.64 3.74 11.83
N ILE A 103 2.13 4.98 11.86
CA ILE A 103 2.91 6.17 11.51
C ILE A 103 4.16 6.25 12.37
N ASP A 104 3.99 6.08 13.68
CA ASP A 104 5.05 6.10 14.66
C ASP A 104 6.07 4.96 14.46
N VAL A 105 5.64 3.74 14.12
CA VAL A 105 6.54 2.65 13.70
C VAL A 105 7.44 3.07 12.53
N VAL A 106 6.88 3.68 11.48
CA VAL A 106 7.67 4.15 10.33
C VAL A 106 8.66 5.26 10.72
N HIS A 107 8.24 6.22 11.53
CA HIS A 107 9.15 7.27 12.03
C HIS A 107 10.33 6.68 12.80
N ARG A 108 10.08 5.66 13.64
CA ARG A 108 11.14 5.00 14.40
C ARG A 108 12.02 4.11 13.55
N LEU A 109 11.48 3.44 12.54
CA LEU A 109 12.27 2.74 11.52
C LEU A 109 13.26 3.69 10.85
N VAL A 110 12.79 4.86 10.41
CA VAL A 110 13.66 5.87 9.82
C VAL A 110 14.71 6.38 10.82
N ALA A 111 14.32 6.63 12.06
CA ALA A 111 15.22 7.12 13.11
C ALA A 111 16.28 6.10 13.54
N ALA A 112 15.97 4.80 13.47
CA ALA A 112 16.89 3.71 13.79
C ALA A 112 17.97 3.51 12.70
N HIS A 113 17.69 3.93 11.46
CA HIS A 113 18.54 3.72 10.29
C HIS A 113 18.92 5.04 9.59
N PRO A 114 19.44 6.06 10.30
CA PRO A 114 19.57 7.43 9.78
C PRO A 114 20.62 7.59 8.67
N ASP A 115 21.54 6.64 8.57
CA ASP A 115 22.56 6.52 7.51
C ASP A 115 22.01 5.87 6.23
N ARG A 116 20.85 5.20 6.29
CA ARG A 116 20.24 4.49 5.16
C ARG A 116 18.90 5.08 4.73
N LEU A 117 18.11 5.58 5.68
CA LEU A 117 16.77 6.10 5.48
C LEU A 117 16.70 7.57 5.91
N ALA A 118 15.82 8.34 5.26
CA ALA A 118 15.42 9.64 5.78
C ALA A 118 13.98 9.97 5.40
N LEU A 119 13.25 10.57 6.34
CA LEU A 119 11.87 10.97 6.12
C LEU A 119 11.82 12.06 5.05
N ALA A 120 10.97 11.86 4.04
CA ALA A 120 10.71 12.84 3.01
C ALA A 120 9.22 13.17 2.98
N VAL A 121 8.91 14.46 2.92
CA VAL A 121 7.53 14.92 3.02
C VAL A 121 7.15 15.91 1.90
N THR A 122 8.03 16.10 0.94
CA THR A 122 7.84 16.87 -0.29
C THR A 122 8.68 16.21 -1.40
N ALA A 123 8.42 16.56 -2.66
CA ALA A 123 9.26 16.10 -3.78
C ALA A 123 10.72 16.56 -3.61
N ASP A 124 10.93 17.82 -3.20
CA ASP A 124 12.27 18.37 -2.92
C ASP A 124 12.99 17.60 -1.80
N ASP A 125 12.25 17.10 -0.79
CA ASP A 125 12.83 16.23 0.23
C ASP A 125 13.27 14.90 -0.37
N VAL A 126 12.48 14.31 -1.27
CA VAL A 126 12.84 13.07 -1.97
C VAL A 126 14.13 13.27 -2.74
N GLU A 127 14.21 14.31 -3.58
CA GLU A 127 15.40 14.61 -4.36
C GLU A 127 16.64 14.82 -3.47
N ARG A 128 16.49 15.60 -2.38
CA ARG A 128 17.58 15.86 -1.43
C ARG A 128 18.04 14.59 -0.71
N VAL A 129 17.11 13.73 -0.29
CA VAL A 129 17.44 12.49 0.42
C VAL A 129 18.14 11.50 -0.51
N VAL A 130 17.63 11.34 -1.74
CA VAL A 130 18.23 10.49 -2.76
C VAL A 130 19.64 10.97 -3.11
N ALA A 131 19.84 12.28 -3.27
CA ALA A 131 21.16 12.87 -3.50
C ALA A 131 22.16 12.62 -2.34
N SER A 132 21.67 12.36 -1.13
CA SER A 132 22.51 11.98 0.02
C SER A 132 22.87 10.48 0.07
N GLY A 133 22.43 9.67 -0.91
CA GLY A 133 22.65 8.23 -0.96
C GLY A 133 21.74 7.42 -0.03
N ARG A 134 20.68 8.05 0.50
CA ARG A 134 19.69 7.44 1.40
C ARG A 134 18.38 7.22 0.67
N ILE A 135 17.58 6.30 1.20
CA ILE A 135 16.23 6.04 0.71
C ILE A 135 15.28 7.07 1.31
N ALA A 136 14.55 7.77 0.46
CA ALA A 136 13.50 8.69 0.87
C ALA A 136 12.28 7.90 1.35
N SER A 137 12.00 7.99 2.65
CA SER A 137 10.88 7.32 3.29
C SER A 137 9.68 8.25 3.37
N LEU A 138 8.59 7.90 2.71
CA LEU A 138 7.31 8.60 2.74
C LEU A 138 6.25 7.71 3.40
N LEU A 139 5.14 8.31 3.84
CA LEU A 139 4.04 7.57 4.49
C LEU A 139 2.78 7.61 3.63
N GLY A 140 2.16 6.45 3.45
CA GLY A 140 0.90 6.26 2.74
C GLY A 140 -0.16 5.63 3.63
N MET A 141 -1.30 6.30 3.84
CA MET A 141 -2.37 5.78 4.70
C MET A 141 -3.35 4.95 3.88
N GLU A 142 -3.37 3.65 4.12
CA GLU A 142 -4.17 2.72 3.33
C GLU A 142 -5.54 2.46 3.95
N GLY A 143 -6.52 3.23 3.51
CA GLY A 143 -7.93 3.06 3.84
C GLY A 143 -8.53 4.25 4.57
N GLY A 144 -9.72 4.68 4.10
CA GLY A 144 -10.45 5.80 4.66
C GLY A 144 -11.05 5.57 6.05
N HIS A 145 -11.07 4.32 6.54
CA HIS A 145 -11.49 4.02 7.92
C HIS A 145 -10.51 4.61 8.94
N SER A 146 -9.24 4.80 8.57
CA SER A 146 -8.19 5.43 9.39
C SER A 146 -8.47 6.87 9.81
N ILE A 147 -9.41 7.57 9.16
CA ILE A 147 -9.81 8.93 9.57
C ILE A 147 -11.03 8.96 10.50
N GLY A 148 -11.69 7.82 10.75
CA GLY A 148 -12.87 7.75 11.61
C GLY A 148 -14.01 8.70 11.17
N GLY A 149 -14.13 8.97 9.87
CA GLY A 149 -15.10 9.93 9.31
C GLY A 149 -14.80 11.41 9.62
N SER A 150 -13.60 11.74 10.11
CA SER A 150 -13.24 13.09 10.55
C SER A 150 -12.19 13.75 9.65
N LEU A 151 -12.54 14.91 9.07
CA LEU A 151 -11.58 15.76 8.36
C LEU A 151 -10.52 16.34 9.31
N GLY A 152 -10.82 16.44 10.61
CA GLY A 152 -9.84 16.82 11.63
C GLY A 152 -8.73 15.78 11.72
N THR A 153 -9.10 14.50 11.79
CA THR A 153 -8.15 13.38 11.79
C THR A 153 -7.34 13.37 10.50
N LEU A 154 -7.97 13.54 9.33
CA LEU A 154 -7.27 13.63 8.04
C LEU A 154 -6.16 14.71 8.05
N ARG A 155 -6.46 15.92 8.54
CA ARG A 155 -5.47 17.00 8.68
C ARG A 155 -4.36 16.65 9.65
N THR A 156 -4.69 16.00 10.77
CA THR A 156 -3.70 15.54 11.75
C THR A 156 -2.75 14.52 11.13
N MET A 157 -3.27 13.50 10.42
CA MET A 157 -2.43 12.51 9.72
C MET A 157 -1.49 13.16 8.70
N ARG A 158 -2.00 14.17 7.96
CA ARG A 158 -1.18 14.97 7.04
C ARG A 158 -0.03 15.70 7.76
N ALA A 159 -0.30 16.26 8.93
CA ALA A 159 0.69 16.95 9.76
C ALA A 159 1.73 15.98 10.34
N LEU A 160 1.33 14.73 10.63
CA LEU A 160 2.23 13.66 11.10
C LEU A 160 3.13 13.07 9.99
N GLY A 161 2.97 13.50 8.74
CA GLY A 161 3.86 13.09 7.64
C GLY A 161 3.22 12.25 6.54
N VAL A 162 1.96 11.83 6.67
CA VAL A 162 1.23 11.06 5.64
C VAL A 162 1.04 11.89 4.37
N ARG A 163 1.33 11.32 3.20
CA ARG A 163 1.30 12.04 1.90
C ARG A 163 0.28 11.54 0.90
N TYR A 164 -0.23 10.32 1.04
CA TYR A 164 -1.46 9.90 0.37
C TYR A 164 -2.42 9.23 1.35
N MET A 165 -3.70 9.21 0.99
CA MET A 165 -4.67 8.28 1.58
C MET A 165 -5.35 7.48 0.46
N THR A 166 -5.36 6.16 0.62
CA THR A 166 -6.18 5.25 -0.18
C THR A 166 -7.63 5.36 0.32
N LEU A 167 -8.59 5.70 -0.54
CA LEU A 167 -9.92 6.10 -0.07
C LEU A 167 -10.68 4.98 0.65
N THR A 168 -10.43 3.73 0.26
CA THR A 168 -10.94 2.53 0.95
C THR A 168 -9.79 1.52 1.08
N HIS A 169 -9.99 0.49 1.90
CA HIS A 169 -9.25 -0.76 1.76
C HIS A 169 -10.26 -1.80 1.19
N ASN A 170 -10.32 -3.01 1.72
CA ASN A 170 -11.22 -4.06 1.23
C ASN A 170 -12.70 -3.90 1.64
N ALA A 171 -13.02 -3.00 2.57
CA ALA A 171 -14.40 -2.72 2.98
C ALA A 171 -14.83 -1.30 2.56
N ASN A 172 -16.13 -1.12 2.34
CA ASN A 172 -16.71 0.20 2.17
C ASN A 172 -16.47 1.07 3.40
N VAL A 173 -16.31 2.37 3.17
CA VAL A 173 -16.44 3.38 4.24
C VAL A 173 -17.77 4.10 4.07
N ALA A 174 -18.18 4.87 5.08
CA ALA A 174 -19.46 5.61 5.06
C ALA A 174 -19.60 6.62 3.89
N TRP A 175 -18.57 6.79 3.08
CA TRP A 175 -18.48 7.82 2.05
C TRP A 175 -17.84 7.37 0.71
N ALA A 176 -17.39 6.12 0.59
CA ALA A 176 -16.81 5.57 -0.63
C ALA A 176 -16.94 4.03 -0.68
N ASP A 177 -17.13 3.51 -1.90
CA ASP A 177 -17.21 2.06 -2.13
C ASP A 177 -15.84 1.42 -2.42
N SER A 178 -15.59 0.26 -1.81
CA SER A 178 -14.46 -0.64 -2.08
C SER A 178 -14.71 -1.48 -3.33
N ALA A 179 -13.64 -1.90 -4.00
CA ALA A 179 -13.70 -2.85 -5.11
C ALA A 179 -14.18 -4.25 -4.71
N THR A 180 -14.03 -4.61 -3.43
CA THR A 180 -14.27 -5.97 -2.92
C THR A 180 -15.46 -6.07 -1.98
N ASP A 181 -16.28 -5.03 -1.91
CA ASP A 181 -17.50 -4.99 -1.09
C ASP A 181 -18.72 -4.66 -1.95
N ALA A 182 -19.92 -4.98 -1.46
CA ALA A 182 -21.15 -4.69 -2.16
C ALA A 182 -21.34 -3.16 -2.27
N PRO A 183 -21.64 -2.61 -3.46
CA PRO A 183 -21.73 -1.16 -3.64
C PRO A 183 -22.87 -0.56 -2.80
N VAL A 184 -22.60 0.55 -2.12
CA VAL A 184 -23.56 1.31 -1.32
C VAL A 184 -23.82 2.68 -1.92
N HIS A 185 -22.76 3.36 -2.36
CA HIS A 185 -22.83 4.74 -2.86
C HIS A 185 -22.86 4.81 -4.39
N HIS A 186 -22.49 3.72 -5.07
CA HIS A 186 -22.22 3.67 -6.51
C HIS A 186 -21.18 4.71 -6.93
N GLY A 187 -20.11 4.83 -6.13
CA GLY A 187 -19.10 5.86 -6.26
C GLY A 187 -18.79 6.54 -4.93
N LEU A 188 -18.67 7.87 -4.96
CA LEU A 188 -18.47 8.69 -3.75
C LEU A 188 -19.79 9.29 -3.30
N SER A 189 -20.03 9.29 -1.99
CA SER A 189 -21.12 10.10 -1.42
C SER A 189 -20.76 11.59 -1.44
N PRO A 190 -21.71 12.51 -1.20
CA PRO A 190 -21.39 13.94 -1.04
C PRO A 190 -20.39 14.22 0.10
N ALA A 191 -20.30 13.32 1.11
CA ALA A 191 -19.26 13.41 2.13
C ALA A 191 -17.90 12.98 1.58
N GLY A 192 -17.86 11.97 0.70
CA GLY A 192 -16.64 11.51 0.03
C GLY A 192 -16.05 12.57 -0.87
N GLU A 193 -16.89 13.31 -1.62
CA GLU A 193 -16.42 14.46 -2.41
C GLU A 193 -15.75 15.53 -1.54
N ARG A 194 -16.27 15.78 -0.32
CA ARG A 194 -15.64 16.70 0.64
C ARG A 194 -14.32 16.17 1.19
N VAL A 195 -14.19 14.86 1.38
CA VAL A 195 -12.92 14.22 1.77
C VAL A 195 -11.89 14.43 0.66
N VAL A 196 -12.22 14.11 -0.59
CA VAL A 196 -11.34 14.31 -1.76
C VAL A 196 -10.91 15.79 -1.87
N ALA A 197 -11.87 16.72 -1.76
CA ALA A 197 -11.56 18.15 -1.81
C ALA A 197 -10.64 18.61 -0.67
N GLU A 198 -10.82 18.08 0.55
CA GLU A 198 -9.94 18.40 1.68
C GLU A 198 -8.53 17.83 1.49
N MET A 199 -8.40 16.61 0.95
CA MET A 199 -7.10 16.01 0.61
C MET A 199 -6.34 16.89 -0.36
N GLU A 200 -6.97 17.33 -1.45
CA GLU A 200 -6.36 18.26 -2.41
C GLU A 200 -5.98 19.59 -1.77
N ARG A 201 -6.83 20.15 -0.90
CA ARG A 201 -6.59 21.43 -0.22
C ARG A 201 -5.37 21.37 0.70
N ILE A 202 -5.15 20.25 1.38
CA ILE A 202 -4.02 20.07 2.32
C ILE A 202 -2.77 19.47 1.67
N GLY A 203 -2.81 19.26 0.35
CA GLY A 203 -1.70 18.65 -0.39
C GLY A 203 -1.44 17.21 0.04
N MET A 204 -2.50 16.42 0.17
CA MET A 204 -2.47 14.97 0.29
C MET A 204 -2.94 14.36 -1.02
N LEU A 205 -2.18 13.41 -1.55
CA LEU A 205 -2.52 12.69 -2.77
C LEU A 205 -3.74 11.80 -2.54
N VAL A 206 -4.63 11.76 -3.52
CA VAL A 206 -5.81 10.89 -3.56
C VAL A 206 -5.39 9.57 -4.20
N ASP A 207 -5.33 8.51 -3.39
CA ASP A 207 -5.01 7.17 -3.88
C ASP A 207 -6.28 6.35 -4.12
N LEU A 208 -6.37 5.77 -5.31
CA LEU A 208 -7.50 5.04 -5.87
C LEU A 208 -7.23 3.53 -6.00
N SER A 209 -6.13 3.03 -5.47
CA SER A 209 -6.03 1.59 -5.18
C SER A 209 -7.16 1.17 -4.21
N HIS A 210 -7.56 -0.11 -4.22
CA HIS A 210 -8.69 -0.67 -3.47
C HIS A 210 -10.12 -0.19 -3.79
N VAL A 211 -10.32 0.99 -4.36
CA VAL A 211 -11.66 1.54 -4.54
C VAL A 211 -12.42 0.88 -5.70
N SER A 212 -13.75 0.93 -5.68
CA SER A 212 -14.57 0.42 -6.77
C SER A 212 -14.31 1.18 -8.08
N ALA A 213 -14.56 0.54 -9.23
CA ALA A 213 -14.44 1.21 -10.53
C ALA A 213 -15.33 2.47 -10.65
N ASP A 214 -16.48 2.48 -9.96
CA ASP A 214 -17.35 3.66 -9.91
C ASP A 214 -16.73 4.79 -9.11
N VAL A 215 -16.06 4.50 -7.98
CA VAL A 215 -15.26 5.50 -7.25
C VAL A 215 -14.11 6.00 -8.11
N MET A 216 -13.40 5.12 -8.83
CA MET A 216 -12.30 5.54 -9.72
C MET A 216 -12.79 6.59 -10.74
N ARG A 217 -13.89 6.28 -11.45
CA ARG A 217 -14.51 7.19 -12.42
C ARG A 217 -15.02 8.47 -11.77
N HIS A 218 -15.62 8.37 -10.58
CA HIS A 218 -16.15 9.53 -9.85
C HIS A 218 -15.02 10.46 -9.41
N ALA A 219 -13.99 9.92 -8.76
CA ALA A 219 -12.82 10.68 -8.33
C ALA A 219 -12.17 11.40 -9.51
N LEU A 220 -11.92 10.71 -10.64
CA LEU A 220 -11.35 11.34 -11.83
C LEU A 220 -12.21 12.47 -12.43
N ARG A 221 -13.55 12.42 -12.28
CA ARG A 221 -14.43 13.52 -12.72
C ARG A 221 -14.30 14.77 -11.85
N ILE A 222 -14.04 14.62 -10.55
CA ILE A 222 -14.08 15.74 -9.59
C ILE A 222 -12.69 16.24 -9.18
N ALA A 223 -11.67 15.38 -9.28
CA ALA A 223 -10.31 15.70 -8.88
C ALA A 223 -9.74 16.82 -9.74
N ARG A 224 -9.16 17.82 -9.09
CA ARG A 224 -8.48 18.96 -9.69
C ARG A 224 -6.96 18.81 -9.62
N ARG A 225 -6.48 17.79 -8.91
CA ARG A 225 -5.07 17.40 -8.79
C ARG A 225 -4.87 15.99 -9.37
N PRO A 226 -3.64 15.64 -9.77
CA PRO A 226 -3.29 14.27 -10.12
C PRO A 226 -3.67 13.27 -9.04
N VAL A 227 -4.37 12.21 -9.42
CA VAL A 227 -4.64 11.05 -8.57
C VAL A 227 -3.50 10.03 -8.65
N LEU A 228 -3.46 9.13 -7.68
CA LEU A 228 -2.53 8.02 -7.60
C LEU A 228 -3.30 6.70 -7.61
N PHE A 229 -2.74 5.65 -8.21
CA PHE A 229 -3.01 4.27 -7.79
C PHE A 229 -1.68 3.75 -7.27
N SER A 230 -1.54 3.61 -5.96
CA SER A 230 -0.27 3.28 -5.31
C SER A 230 0.19 1.86 -5.61
N HIS A 231 -0.75 0.94 -5.84
CA HIS A 231 -0.50 -0.45 -6.18
C HIS A 231 -1.73 -1.10 -6.86
N SER A 232 -1.81 -0.97 -8.18
CA SER A 232 -2.88 -1.60 -8.98
C SER A 232 -2.34 -2.13 -10.31
N GLY A 233 -2.97 -3.19 -10.83
CA GLY A 233 -2.70 -3.73 -12.16
C GLY A 233 -3.70 -3.26 -13.21
N ALA A 234 -3.55 -3.72 -14.45
CA ALA A 234 -4.49 -3.48 -15.53
C ALA A 234 -5.51 -4.62 -15.60
N ARG A 235 -6.80 -4.28 -15.69
CA ARG A 235 -7.87 -5.29 -15.68
C ARG A 235 -7.88 -6.13 -16.95
N ALA A 236 -7.39 -5.59 -18.06
CA ALA A 236 -7.19 -6.33 -19.31
C ALA A 236 -6.17 -7.49 -19.17
N GLU A 237 -5.21 -7.40 -18.24
CA GLU A 237 -4.19 -8.43 -18.02
C GLU A 237 -4.65 -9.49 -17.00
N CYS A 238 -5.36 -9.06 -15.96
CA CYS A 238 -5.97 -9.95 -14.98
C CYS A 238 -7.30 -9.34 -14.51
N ASP A 239 -8.42 -10.01 -14.86
CA ASP A 239 -9.76 -9.51 -14.59
C ASP A 239 -10.17 -9.77 -13.14
N VAL A 240 -9.63 -8.95 -12.23
CA VAL A 240 -10.00 -8.92 -10.81
C VAL A 240 -10.48 -7.52 -10.42
N PRO A 241 -11.39 -7.38 -9.43
CA PRO A 241 -11.92 -6.08 -9.04
C PRO A 241 -10.86 -5.07 -8.58
N ARG A 242 -9.71 -5.55 -8.09
CA ARG A 242 -8.60 -4.71 -7.63
C ARG A 242 -7.80 -4.05 -8.76
N ASN A 243 -8.00 -4.47 -10.01
CA ASN A 243 -7.31 -3.92 -11.17
C ASN A 243 -8.10 -2.82 -11.88
N VAL A 244 -7.37 -1.89 -12.49
CA VAL A 244 -7.92 -0.68 -13.10
C VAL A 244 -8.50 -0.99 -14.48
N PRO A 245 -9.77 -0.67 -14.75
CA PRO A 245 -10.36 -0.79 -16.08
C PRO A 245 -9.71 0.13 -17.12
N ASP A 246 -9.73 -0.29 -18.39
CA ASP A 246 -9.10 0.44 -19.50
C ASP A 246 -9.64 1.87 -19.67
N ASP A 247 -10.94 2.10 -19.43
CA ASP A 247 -11.53 3.43 -19.53
C ASP A 247 -11.03 4.38 -18.44
N VAL A 248 -10.71 3.85 -17.26
CA VAL A 248 -10.10 4.61 -16.16
C VAL A 248 -8.63 4.89 -16.49
N LEU A 249 -7.87 3.89 -16.96
CA LEU A 249 -6.48 4.07 -17.39
C LEU A 249 -6.35 5.10 -18.53
N ALA A 250 -7.28 5.08 -19.49
CA ALA A 250 -7.32 6.02 -20.61
C ALA A 250 -7.62 7.47 -20.17
N ALA A 251 -8.27 7.66 -19.03
CA ALA A 251 -8.57 8.99 -18.49
C ALA A 251 -7.42 9.59 -17.66
N LEU A 252 -6.47 8.76 -17.17
CA LEU A 252 -5.36 9.23 -16.32
C LEU A 252 -4.48 10.31 -16.97
N PRO A 253 -4.09 10.24 -18.26
CA PRO A 253 -3.25 11.26 -18.89
C PRO A 253 -3.87 12.67 -18.83
N ALA A 254 -5.21 12.78 -18.93
CA ALA A 254 -5.90 14.07 -18.85
C ALA A 254 -5.93 14.64 -17.42
N ASN A 255 -5.97 13.78 -16.41
CA ASN A 255 -5.85 14.18 -15.00
C ASN A 255 -4.39 14.45 -14.59
N GLY A 256 -3.42 13.85 -15.29
CA GLY A 256 -2.00 13.83 -14.91
C GLY A 256 -1.67 12.81 -13.82
N GLY A 257 -2.59 11.89 -13.55
CA GLY A 257 -2.44 10.85 -12.53
C GLY A 257 -1.48 9.73 -12.93
N VAL A 258 -1.09 8.91 -11.95
CA VAL A 258 -0.14 7.81 -12.12
C VAL A 258 -0.75 6.52 -11.60
N CYS A 259 -0.65 5.44 -12.39
CA CYS A 259 -0.92 4.08 -11.91
C CYS A 259 0.40 3.35 -11.67
N MET A 260 0.72 3.06 -10.42
CA MET A 260 1.92 2.33 -10.03
C MET A 260 1.60 0.83 -10.05
N ALA A 261 2.27 0.12 -10.95
CA ALA A 261 2.03 -1.31 -11.18
C ALA A 261 2.41 -2.14 -9.96
N THR A 262 1.48 -2.98 -9.50
CA THR A 262 1.67 -3.90 -8.38
C THR A 262 2.25 -5.24 -8.81
N PHE A 263 2.94 -5.92 -7.88
CA PHE A 263 3.42 -7.30 -8.04
C PHE A 263 2.64 -8.32 -7.21
N VAL A 264 1.48 -7.92 -6.66
CA VAL A 264 0.59 -8.83 -5.93
C VAL A 264 0.17 -9.98 -6.87
N PRO A 265 0.53 -11.24 -6.59
CA PRO A 265 0.40 -12.35 -7.55
C PRO A 265 -1.01 -12.54 -8.11
N GLN A 266 -2.03 -12.48 -7.24
CA GLN A 266 -3.44 -12.61 -7.64
C GLN A 266 -3.96 -11.42 -8.47
N PHE A 267 -3.21 -10.34 -8.60
CA PHE A 267 -3.55 -9.19 -9.45
C PHE A 267 -2.83 -9.22 -10.81
N VAL A 268 -1.86 -10.10 -11.00
CA VAL A 268 -1.06 -10.17 -12.25
C VAL A 268 -1.12 -11.54 -12.95
N SER A 269 -1.63 -12.57 -12.27
CA SER A 269 -1.80 -13.90 -12.82
C SER A 269 -3.25 -14.37 -12.68
N PRO A 270 -4.01 -14.55 -13.78
CA PRO A 270 -5.37 -15.09 -13.73
C PRO A 270 -5.45 -16.46 -13.05
N ALA A 271 -4.41 -17.28 -13.18
CA ALA A 271 -4.33 -18.58 -12.51
C ALA A 271 -4.22 -18.44 -10.98
N VAL A 272 -3.39 -17.51 -10.50
CA VAL A 272 -3.25 -17.24 -9.06
C VAL A 272 -4.51 -16.56 -8.52
N ALA A 273 -5.17 -15.71 -9.32
CA ALA A 273 -6.45 -15.11 -8.99
C ALA A 273 -7.53 -16.18 -8.74
N ALA A 274 -7.70 -17.12 -9.67
CA ALA A 274 -8.65 -18.23 -9.50
C ALA A 274 -8.34 -19.08 -8.27
N TRP A 275 -7.06 -19.38 -8.03
CA TRP A 275 -6.64 -20.11 -6.84
C TRP A 275 -6.94 -19.32 -5.54
N HIS A 276 -6.73 -18.00 -5.56
CA HIS A 276 -7.02 -17.12 -4.43
C HIS A 276 -8.53 -17.08 -4.11
N ASP A 277 -9.39 -16.97 -5.11
CA ASP A 277 -10.85 -16.98 -4.95
C ASP A 277 -11.33 -18.29 -4.32
N GLU A 278 -10.79 -19.43 -4.77
CA GLU A 278 -11.05 -20.73 -4.14
C GLU A 278 -10.59 -20.77 -2.68
N THR A 279 -9.44 -20.17 -2.36
CA THR A 279 -8.93 -20.10 -0.98
C THR A 279 -9.85 -19.26 -0.10
N LEU A 280 -10.33 -18.11 -0.59
CA LEU A 280 -11.28 -17.26 0.12
C LEU A 280 -12.60 -18.00 0.37
N ALA A 281 -13.13 -18.70 -0.64
CA ALA A 281 -14.36 -19.48 -0.48
C ALA A 281 -14.22 -20.58 0.58
N LEU A 282 -13.06 -21.25 0.63
CA LEU A 282 -12.74 -22.24 1.66
C LEU A 282 -12.61 -21.60 3.04
N ALA A 283 -11.92 -20.47 3.16
CA ALA A 283 -11.77 -19.75 4.41
C ALA A 283 -13.14 -19.34 4.99
N VAL A 284 -14.02 -18.80 4.15
CA VAL A 284 -15.40 -18.46 4.54
C VAL A 284 -16.19 -19.71 4.97
N ALA A 285 -16.05 -20.83 4.25
CA ALA A 285 -16.68 -22.10 4.63
C ALA A 285 -16.18 -22.64 5.98
N GLU A 286 -14.94 -22.33 6.36
CA GLU A 286 -14.33 -22.63 7.66
C GLU A 286 -14.66 -21.60 8.74
N GLY A 287 -15.46 -20.56 8.43
CA GLY A 287 -15.87 -19.51 9.36
C GLY A 287 -14.83 -18.41 9.58
N VAL A 288 -13.82 -18.31 8.73
CA VAL A 288 -12.83 -17.23 8.75
C VAL A 288 -13.43 -15.99 8.06
N ASP A 289 -13.31 -14.83 8.71
CA ASP A 289 -13.68 -13.55 8.09
C ASP A 289 -12.77 -13.30 6.88
N PRO A 290 -13.28 -13.03 5.66
CA PRO A 290 -12.43 -12.80 4.49
C PRO A 290 -11.54 -11.56 4.62
N ARG A 291 -11.79 -10.68 5.60
CA ARG A 291 -10.95 -9.52 5.94
C ARG A 291 -9.82 -9.87 6.90
N ASP A 292 -9.88 -11.03 7.55
CA ASP A 292 -8.79 -11.56 8.38
C ASP A 292 -7.71 -12.15 7.48
N HIS A 293 -6.73 -11.32 7.11
CA HIS A 293 -5.63 -11.73 6.25
C HIS A 293 -4.86 -12.92 6.83
N GLU A 294 -4.61 -12.93 8.14
CA GLU A 294 -3.86 -14.01 8.80
C GLU A 294 -4.65 -15.33 8.76
N GLY A 295 -5.95 -15.27 9.06
CA GLY A 295 -6.85 -16.41 8.94
C GLY A 295 -6.89 -16.99 7.53
N VAL A 296 -7.03 -16.13 6.51
CA VAL A 296 -7.02 -16.56 5.09
C VAL A 296 -5.67 -17.16 4.70
N GLN A 297 -4.55 -16.57 5.12
CA GLN A 297 -3.22 -17.12 4.87
C GLN A 297 -3.00 -18.48 5.55
N ALA A 298 -3.58 -18.69 6.75
CA ALA A 298 -3.52 -19.97 7.44
C ALA A 298 -4.26 -21.06 6.66
N VAL A 299 -5.41 -20.74 6.04
CA VAL A 299 -6.14 -21.64 5.12
C VAL A 299 -5.30 -21.92 3.87
N ALA A 300 -4.77 -20.86 3.25
CA ALA A 300 -3.89 -20.93 2.08
C ALA A 300 -2.70 -21.87 2.32
N ALA A 301 -2.09 -21.81 3.51
CA ALA A 301 -0.93 -22.60 3.86
C ALA A 301 -1.19 -24.11 3.93
N ARG A 302 -2.45 -24.51 4.14
CA ARG A 302 -2.89 -25.92 4.17
C ARG A 302 -3.25 -26.46 2.77
N ARG A 303 -3.42 -25.59 1.76
CA ARG A 303 -3.78 -26.00 0.41
C ARG A 303 -2.54 -26.45 -0.39
N PRO A 304 -2.59 -27.59 -1.10
CA PRO A 304 -1.57 -27.94 -2.10
C PRO A 304 -1.75 -27.10 -3.39
N GLY A 305 -0.66 -26.71 -4.04
CA GLY A 305 -0.67 -25.92 -5.30
C GLY A 305 0.41 -24.83 -5.34
N GLU A 306 0.68 -24.26 -6.53
CA GLU A 306 1.61 -23.12 -6.66
C GLU A 306 1.07 -21.91 -5.88
N ARG A 307 1.95 -21.30 -5.06
CA ARG A 307 1.75 -19.99 -4.42
C ARG A 307 2.31 -18.88 -5.29
#